data_AF-A0AAU5JFZ9-F1
#
_entry.id   AF-A0AAU5JFZ9-F1
#
_cell.length_a   1.000
_cell.length_b   1.000
_cell.length_c   1.000
_cell.angle_alpha   90.00
_cell.angle_beta   90.00
_cell.angle_gamma   90.00
#
_symmetry.space_group_name_H-M   'P 1'
#
loop_
_entity.id
_entity.type
_entity.pdbx_description
1 polymer ?
#
loop_
_entity_poly.entity_id
_entity_poly.type
_entity_poly.pdbx_seq_one_letter_code
_entity_poly.pdbx_strand_id
1 'polypeptide(L)'
;MPPPTKRQTDCPRSDAFRTRWGAHNVRHHGTGTKRFHHHAVGDLTLAYEGLEMAAEPGLTLTIYTAEPGSVSEEGLRLLSSWAARAETEHPSSHQAAD
;
A
#
# COMPACT_ATOMS: atom_id res chain seq x y z
N MET A 1 6.89 -14.88 19.74
CA MET A 1 7.88 -14.59 18.68
C MET A 1 7.14 -13.87 17.55
N PRO A 2 7.29 -12.55 17.38
CA PRO A 2 6.62 -11.82 16.31
C PRO A 2 7.27 -12.12 14.94
N PRO A 3 6.52 -12.07 13.83
CA PRO A 3 7.08 -12.25 12.50
C PRO A 3 8.02 -11.08 12.13
N PRO A 4 9.07 -11.31 11.33
CA PRO A 4 9.95 -10.23 10.89
C PRO A 4 9.18 -9.30 9.94
N THR A 5 8.88 -8.09 10.42
CA THR A 5 8.52 -6.96 9.57
C THR A 5 9.71 -6.66 8.66
N LYS A 6 9.49 -6.75 7.35
CA LYS A 6 10.47 -6.38 6.32
C LYS A 6 10.90 -4.93 6.56
N ARG A 7 12.07 -4.70 7.17
CA ARG A 7 12.63 -3.34 7.29
C ARG A 7 13.18 -2.91 5.93
N GLN A 8 12.91 -1.66 5.58
CA GLN A 8 13.26 -0.94 4.34
C GLN A 8 14.79 -0.87 4.03
N THR A 9 15.67 -1.52 4.78
CA THR A 9 17.13 -1.33 4.74
C THR A 9 17.91 -2.24 3.79
N ASP A 10 17.29 -3.22 3.12
CA ASP A 10 18.02 -4.21 2.29
C ASP A 10 18.02 -3.94 0.77
N CYS A 11 17.46 -2.83 0.33
CA CYS A 11 17.32 -2.51 -1.10
C CYS A 11 18.64 -2.58 -1.90
N PRO A 12 19.79 -2.01 -1.42
CA PRO A 12 21.03 -2.00 -2.19
C PRO A 12 21.71 -3.38 -2.33
N ARG A 13 21.41 -4.32 -1.45
CA ARG A 13 22.01 -5.66 -1.43
C ARG A 13 21.27 -6.66 -2.33
N SER A 14 20.06 -6.34 -2.77
CA SER A 14 19.29 -7.20 -3.67
C SER A 14 19.78 -7.07 -5.10
N ASP A 15 20.33 -8.15 -5.68
CA ASP A 15 20.67 -8.21 -7.11
C ASP A 15 19.48 -7.86 -8.01
N ALA A 16 18.30 -8.38 -7.67
CA ALA A 16 17.08 -8.08 -8.40
C ALA A 16 16.68 -6.60 -8.32
N PHE A 17 16.98 -5.91 -7.21
CA PHE A 17 16.79 -4.46 -7.13
C PHE A 17 17.83 -3.74 -7.98
N ARG A 18 19.12 -4.08 -7.85
CA ARG A 18 20.21 -3.46 -8.64
C ARG A 18 19.96 -3.55 -10.14
N THR A 19 19.55 -4.72 -10.63
CA THR A 19 19.22 -4.92 -12.05
C THR A 19 18.04 -4.03 -12.49
N ARG A 20 16.97 -3.96 -11.69
CA ARG A 20 15.80 -3.13 -12.03
C ARG A 20 16.08 -1.63 -11.91
N TRP A 21 16.85 -1.22 -10.90
CA TRP A 21 17.26 0.16 -10.69
C TRP A 21 18.18 0.64 -11.81
N GLY A 22 19.19 -0.17 -12.18
CA GLY A 22 20.09 0.13 -13.29
C GLY A 22 19.40 0.18 -14.66
N ALA A 23 18.24 -0.47 -14.81
CA ALA A 23 17.42 -0.36 -16.01
C ALA A 23 16.66 0.97 -16.13
N HIS A 24 16.67 1.84 -15.09
CA HIS A 24 16.04 3.17 -15.08
C HIS A 24 14.59 3.20 -15.59
N ASN A 25 13.85 2.09 -15.47
CA ASN A 25 12.45 2.00 -15.91
C ASN A 25 11.52 2.62 -14.86
N VAL A 26 11.84 3.85 -14.43
CA VAL A 26 11.03 4.66 -13.55
C VAL A 26 10.04 5.43 -14.42
N ARG A 27 8.75 5.20 -14.18
CA ARG A 27 7.67 5.91 -14.88
C ARG A 27 6.91 6.75 -13.88
N HIS A 28 6.49 7.94 -14.31
CA HIS A 28 5.57 8.76 -13.53
C HIS A 28 4.27 7.98 -13.32
N HIS A 29 3.90 7.80 -12.05
CA HIS A 29 2.66 7.15 -11.66
C HIS A 29 1.53 8.19 -11.71
N GLY A 30 0.89 8.35 -12.88
CA GLY A 30 -0.29 9.19 -13.03
C GLY A 30 -1.55 8.44 -12.60
N THR A 31 -2.17 7.74 -13.54
CA THR A 31 -3.36 6.91 -13.30
C THR A 31 -3.21 5.54 -13.95
N GLY A 32 -4.01 4.56 -13.51
CA GLY A 32 -4.07 3.25 -14.16
C GLY A 32 -4.71 2.18 -13.29
N THR A 33 -4.40 0.92 -13.57
CA THR A 33 -4.89 -0.23 -12.81
C THR A 33 -3.73 -1.07 -12.29
N LYS A 34 -3.76 -1.43 -11.02
CA LYS A 34 -2.82 -2.37 -10.40
C LYS A 34 -3.53 -3.67 -10.07
N ARG A 35 -2.82 -4.78 -10.29
CA ARG A 35 -3.23 -6.11 -9.85
C ARG A 35 -2.30 -6.57 -8.74
N PHE A 36 -2.89 -6.95 -7.62
CA PHE A 36 -2.19 -7.45 -6.46
C PHE A 36 -2.67 -8.86 -6.14
N HIS A 37 -1.77 -9.67 -5.60
CA HIS A 37 -2.13 -10.92 -4.97
C HIS A 37 -1.99 -10.75 -3.46
N HIS A 38 -3.11 -10.71 -2.74
CA HIS A 38 -3.14 -10.61 -1.29
C HIS A 38 -3.39 -11.99 -0.68
N HIS A 39 -2.45 -12.45 0.15
CA HIS A 39 -2.46 -13.80 0.73
C HIS A 39 -3.80 -14.22 1.38
N ALA A 40 -4.54 -13.28 1.96
CA ALA A 40 -5.77 -13.58 2.69
C ALA A 40 -7.07 -13.31 1.93
N VAL A 41 -7.07 -12.50 0.86
CA VAL A 41 -8.29 -12.16 0.09
C VAL A 41 -8.16 -12.46 -1.40
N GLY A 42 -7.04 -13.04 -1.83
CA GLY A 42 -6.77 -13.39 -3.21
C GLY A 42 -6.43 -12.16 -4.06
N ASP A 43 -6.87 -12.20 -5.31
CA ASP A 43 -6.49 -11.19 -6.30
C ASP A 43 -7.33 -9.92 -6.17
N LEU A 44 -6.65 -8.76 -6.16
CA LEU A 44 -7.24 -7.44 -6.11
C LEU A 44 -6.88 -6.67 -7.38
N THR A 45 -7.87 -6.13 -8.06
CA THR A 45 -7.73 -5.24 -9.20
C THR A 45 -8.21 -3.85 -8.79
N LEU A 46 -7.28 -2.91 -8.69
CA LEU A 46 -7.53 -1.57 -8.15
C LEU A 46 -7.15 -0.52 -9.18
N ALA A 47 -8.07 0.38 -9.49
CA ALA A 47 -7.73 1.65 -10.13
C ALA A 47 -6.85 2.46 -9.18
N TYR A 48 -5.88 3.20 -9.71
CA TYR A 48 -5.05 4.09 -8.93
C TYR A 48 -4.91 5.45 -9.57
N GLU A 49 -4.74 6.46 -8.72
CA GLU A 49 -4.49 7.84 -9.11
C GLU A 49 -3.49 8.48 -8.14
N GLY A 50 -2.45 9.09 -8.68
CA GLY A 50 -1.50 9.93 -7.95
C GLY A 50 -1.87 11.40 -8.09
N LEU A 51 -2.07 12.08 -6.97
CA LEU A 51 -2.45 13.48 -6.87
C LEU A 51 -1.34 14.26 -6.17
N GLU A 52 -0.81 15.30 -6.80
CA GLU A 52 0.12 16.22 -6.13
C GLU A 52 -0.64 17.12 -5.15
N MET A 53 -0.09 17.29 -3.94
CA MET A 53 -0.73 18.11 -2.92
C MET A 53 -0.40 19.59 -3.14
N ALA A 54 -1.41 20.38 -3.49
CA ALA A 54 -1.24 21.81 -3.74
C ALA A 54 -0.76 22.58 -2.50
N ALA A 55 -1.17 22.17 -1.30
CA ALA A 55 -0.77 22.81 -0.05
C ALA A 55 0.68 22.49 0.36
N GLU A 56 1.22 21.36 -0.09
CA GLU A 56 2.54 20.87 0.28
C GLU A 56 3.26 20.30 -0.95
N PRO A 57 3.91 21.18 -1.75
CA PRO A 57 4.62 20.77 -2.96
C PRO A 57 5.69 19.71 -2.65
N GLY A 58 5.72 18.65 -3.46
CA GLY A 58 6.61 17.50 -3.28
C GLY A 58 5.96 16.32 -2.54
N LEU A 59 4.76 16.49 -1.97
CA LEU A 59 3.95 15.37 -1.50
C LEU A 59 2.95 14.92 -2.56
N THR A 60 2.75 13.60 -2.61
CA THR A 60 1.79 12.97 -3.53
C THR A 60 0.88 12.03 -2.75
N LEU A 61 -0.43 12.25 -2.87
CA LEU A 61 -1.46 11.33 -2.39
C LEU A 61 -1.72 10.29 -3.48
N THR A 62 -1.57 9.01 -3.16
CA THR A 62 -1.95 7.92 -4.07
C THR A 62 -3.21 7.24 -3.57
N ILE A 63 -4.26 7.26 -4.38
CA ILE A 63 -5.54 6.63 -4.08
C ILE A 63 -5.61 5.30 -4.84
N TYR A 64 -6.13 4.26 -4.19
CA TYR A 64 -6.45 2.98 -4.81
C TYR A 64 -7.93 2.66 -4.57
N THR A 65 -8.66 2.35 -5.63
CA THR A 65 -10.11 2.12 -5.58
C THR A 65 -10.47 0.84 -6.32
N ALA A 66 -11.36 0.04 -5.75
CA ALA A 66 -11.94 -1.12 -6.44
C ALA A 66 -13.20 -0.68 -7.21
N GLU A 67 -13.50 -1.36 -8.32
CA GLU A 67 -14.77 -1.16 -9.01
C GLU A 67 -15.95 -1.57 -8.10
N PRO A 68 -17.03 -0.77 -8.03
CA PRO A 68 -18.21 -1.11 -7.22
C PRO A 68 -18.84 -2.45 -7.63
N GLY A 69 -19.25 -3.26 -6.66
CA GLY A 69 -19.79 -4.60 -6.84
C GLY A 69 -18.77 -5.66 -7.26
N SER A 70 -17.49 -5.31 -7.35
CA SER A 70 -16.45 -6.26 -7.76
C SER A 70 -15.99 -7.16 -6.62
N VAL A 71 -15.38 -8.28 -6.97
CA VAL A 71 -14.67 -9.15 -6.00
C VAL A 71 -13.55 -8.41 -5.25
N SER A 72 -12.97 -7.38 -5.88
CA SER A 72 -11.95 -6.54 -5.25
C SER A 72 -12.54 -5.59 -4.22
N GLU A 73 -13.76 -5.09 -4.41
CA GLU A 73 -14.47 -4.30 -3.40
C GLU A 73 -14.76 -5.16 -2.17
N GLU A 74 -15.27 -6.38 -2.37
CA GLU A 74 -15.50 -7.31 -1.26
C GLU A 74 -14.20 -7.66 -0.52
N GLY A 75 -13.11 -7.92 -1.27
CA GLY A 75 -11.79 -8.15 -0.69
C GLY A 75 -11.29 -6.98 0.15
N LEU A 76 -11.45 -5.74 -0.32
CA LEU A 76 -11.12 -4.55 0.46
C LEU A 76 -11.99 -4.40 1.72
N ARG A 77 -13.29 -4.72 1.64
CA ARG A 77 -14.20 -4.71 2.79
C ARG A 77 -13.81 -5.75 3.85
N LEU A 78 -13.37 -6.94 3.42
CA LEU A 78 -12.87 -7.95 4.34
C LEU A 78 -11.59 -7.48 5.04
N LEU A 79 -10.64 -6.90 4.29
CA LEU A 79 -9.40 -6.37 4.86
C LEU A 79 -9.67 -5.24 5.87
N SER A 80 -10.62 -4.34 5.58
CA SER A 80 -10.96 -3.24 6.50
C SER A 80 -11.56 -3.76 7.81
N SER A 81 -12.39 -4.82 7.75
CA SER A 81 -12.95 -5.45 8.95
C SER A 81 -11.89 -6.04 9.87
N TRP A 82 -10.81 -6.63 9.32
CA TRP A 82 -9.71 -7.16 10.12
C TRP A 82 -8.83 -6.06 10.71
N ALA A 83 -8.59 -4.98 9.97
CA ALA A 83 -7.86 -3.83 10.48
C ALA A 83 -8.57 -3.20 11.68
N ALA A 84 -9.90 -3.01 11.59
CA ALA A 84 -10.70 -2.49 12.69
C ALA A 84 -10.64 -3.40 13.94
N ARG A 85 -10.57 -4.72 13.75
CA ARG A 85 -10.39 -5.66 14.87
C ARG A 85 -9.00 -5.57 15.50
N ALA A 86 -7.95 -5.40 14.69
CA ALA A 86 -6.59 -5.25 15.20
C ALA A 86 -6.39 -3.97 16.04
N GLU A 87 -7.07 -2.88 15.68
CA GLU A 87 -7.07 -1.61 16.43
C GLU A 87 -7.81 -1.71 17.77
N THR A 88 -8.84 -2.55 17.85
CA THR A 88 -9.57 -2.77 19.11
C THR A 88 -8.82 -3.70 20.06
N GLU A 89 -7.94 -4.56 19.55
CA GLU A 89 -7.10 -5.46 20.35
C GLU A 89 -5.77 -4.83 20.79
N HIS A 90 -5.24 -3.84 20.06
CA HIS A 90 -4.09 -3.04 20.49
C HIS A 90 -4.56 -1.71 21.08
N PRO A 91 -4.56 -1.51 22.41
CA PRO A 91 -4.77 -0.17 22.96
C PRO A 91 -3.65 0.73 22.45
N SER A 92 -4.00 1.61 21.52
CA SER A 92 -3.12 2.59 20.90
C SER A 92 -2.45 3.43 21.99
N SER A 93 -1.16 3.22 22.23
CA SER A 93 -0.30 4.12 23.01
C SER A 93 0.02 5.39 22.22
N HIS A 94 -1.02 6.12 21.81
CA HIS A 94 -0.93 7.50 21.34
C HIS A 94 -1.69 8.38 22.33
N GLN A 95 -1.10 8.57 23.52
CA GLN A 95 -1.51 9.65 24.42
C GLN A 95 -0.55 10.82 24.24
N ALA A 96 -1.11 11.90 23.70
CA ALA A 96 -0.81 13.33 23.87
C ALA A 96 0.61 13.75 24.27
N ALA A 97 1.25 14.53 23.39
CA ALA A 97 2.09 15.63 23.83
C ALA A 97 1.32 16.94 23.56
N ASP A 98 1.03 17.63 24.64
CA ASP A 98 0.53 19.01 24.76
C ASP A 98 1.48 20.01 24.09
#